data_AF-A0A7S1QVG0-F1
#
_entry.id   AF-A0A7S1QVG0-F1
#
_cell.length_a   1.000
_cell.length_b   1.000
_cell.length_c   1.000
_cell.angle_alpha   90.00
_cell.angle_beta   90.00
_cell.angle_gamma   90.00
#
_symmetry.space_group_name_H-M   'P 1'
#
loop_
_entity.id
_entity.type
_entity.pdbx_description
1 polymer ?
#
loop_
_entity_poly.entity_id
_entity_poly.type
_entity_poly.pdbx_seq_one_letter_code
_entity_poly.pdbx_strand_id
1 'polypeptide(L)'
;MFRGRLPATFAFVRHFGGEMRHHNTEVNHSRIPWDFTQESYKKIDEIMAKFPASRRRSGVIPLLHLAQVQNGGWIPVTAMFKIAKICEVPPMDVFETVTFYAMYNRKPVGKYHIQFCVTTPCQITGCDALIEATEHKLGIKMGGTTKDGLFTIGEMECMGCCVNAPMIVVSDYSNPPNFSYDFFEDLNEESLFKILDNLRDGRPVKVGSQLPNRVWCEPAGSDKDKTSLRLETPPGPYCRDIDAAKK
;
A
#
# COMPACT_ATOMS: atom_id res chain seq x y z
N MET A 1 -36.62 -20.36 29.02
CA MET A 1 -35.15 -20.45 28.99
C MET A 1 -34.67 -19.95 27.64
N PHE A 2 -33.47 -19.36 27.55
CA PHE A 2 -32.89 -18.60 26.43
C PHE A 2 -33.18 -17.08 26.43
N ARG A 3 -32.64 -16.40 27.45
CA ARG A 3 -32.18 -15.01 27.32
C ARG A 3 -30.67 -15.06 27.07
N GLY A 4 -30.26 -15.06 25.81
CA GLY A 4 -28.86 -14.85 25.44
C GLY A 4 -28.52 -13.37 25.64
N ARG A 5 -27.71 -13.05 26.65
CA ARG A 5 -27.00 -11.77 26.72
C ARG A 5 -25.92 -11.81 25.64
N LEU A 6 -26.13 -11.10 24.54
CA LEU A 6 -25.01 -10.65 23.72
C LEU A 6 -24.19 -9.68 24.57
N PRO A 7 -22.88 -9.90 24.77
CA PRO A 7 -22.05 -8.93 25.45
C PRO A 7 -21.91 -7.69 24.57
N ALA A 8 -22.59 -6.62 24.97
CA ALA A 8 -22.31 -5.28 24.50
C ALA A 8 -20.94 -4.87 25.07
N THR A 9 -19.88 -4.98 24.27
CA THR A 9 -18.62 -4.23 24.39
C THR A 9 -17.62 -4.80 23.38
N PHE A 10 -17.41 -4.12 22.25
CA PHE A 10 -16.11 -3.95 21.58
C PHE A 10 -16.35 -3.05 20.37
N ALA A 11 -16.73 -1.80 20.62
CA ALA A 11 -16.39 -0.76 19.65
C ALA A 11 -14.88 -0.57 19.75
N PHE A 12 -14.13 -1.32 18.94
CA PHE A 12 -12.71 -1.04 18.73
C PHE A 12 -12.64 0.37 18.15
N VAL A 13 -12.25 1.34 18.96
CA VAL A 13 -11.90 2.67 18.45
C VAL A 13 -10.57 2.51 17.75
N ARG A 14 -10.62 2.16 16.45
CA ARG A 14 -9.47 2.16 15.56
C ARG A 14 -9.03 3.61 15.39
N HIS A 15 -8.03 4.04 16.15
CA HIS A 15 -7.46 5.38 16.02
C HIS A 15 -6.62 5.43 14.74
N PHE A 16 -7.22 5.91 13.66
CA PHE A 16 -6.52 6.26 12.44
C PHE A 16 -5.94 7.67 12.60
N GLY A 17 -4.65 7.74 12.94
CA GLY A 17 -3.96 9.02 13.08
C GLY A 17 -2.85 8.96 14.09
N GLY A 18 -1.65 8.60 13.64
CA GLY A 18 -0.46 8.98 14.37
C GLY A 18 -0.44 10.51 14.56
N GLU A 19 0.13 10.97 15.66
CA GLU A 19 0.25 12.39 16.01
C GLU A 19 0.56 13.27 14.79
N MET A 20 -0.30 14.25 14.48
CA MET A 20 -0.16 15.10 13.29
C MET A 20 0.97 16.14 13.42
N ARG A 21 1.56 16.23 14.61
CA ARG A 21 2.67 17.12 14.94
C ARG A 21 3.96 16.33 14.98
N HIS A 22 5.06 17.02 14.70
CA HIS A 22 6.38 16.45 14.87
C HIS A 22 6.95 16.81 16.24
N HIS A 23 7.39 15.79 16.97
CA HIS A 23 8.24 15.93 18.14
C HIS A 23 9.63 15.42 17.77
N ASN A 24 10.65 16.23 18.07
CA ASN A 24 12.03 15.82 17.84
C ASN A 24 12.34 14.59 18.70
N THR A 25 12.74 13.51 18.05
CA THR A 25 13.25 12.30 18.69
C THR A 25 14.72 12.10 18.36
N GLU A 26 15.38 11.20 19.08
CA GLU A 26 16.78 10.84 18.82
C GLU A 26 17.01 10.38 17.38
N VAL A 27 16.02 9.70 16.79
CA VAL A 27 16.07 9.12 15.44
C VAL A 27 15.42 9.98 14.36
N ASN A 28 14.62 11.00 14.72
CA ASN A 28 13.94 11.89 13.78
C ASN A 28 13.90 13.32 14.33
N HIS A 29 14.85 14.15 13.89
CA HIS A 29 14.88 15.58 14.17
C HIS A 29 15.65 16.31 13.06
N SER A 30 15.48 17.63 12.98
CA SER A 30 16.01 18.47 11.88
C SER A 30 17.54 18.52 11.74
N ARG A 31 18.29 18.01 12.72
CA ARG A 31 19.76 18.03 12.73
C ARG A 31 20.39 16.76 12.15
N ILE A 32 19.61 15.68 11.95
CA ILE A 32 20.12 14.45 11.35
C ILE A 32 20.35 14.70 9.85
N PRO A 33 21.58 14.57 9.34
CA PRO A 33 21.81 14.73 7.91
C PRO A 33 21.09 13.61 7.14
N TRP A 34 20.31 14.00 6.15
CA TRP A 34 19.66 13.08 5.22
C TRP A 34 19.73 13.68 3.83
N ASP A 35 20.09 12.87 2.84
CA ASP A 35 20.10 13.28 1.44
C ASP A 35 19.72 12.12 0.51
N PHE A 36 19.30 12.45 -0.70
CA PHE A 36 19.07 11.48 -1.75
C PHE A 36 20.38 10.84 -2.21
N THR A 37 20.33 9.56 -2.58
CA THR A 37 21.46 8.89 -3.22
C THR A 37 21.66 9.41 -4.65
N GLN A 38 22.84 9.19 -5.23
CA GLN A 38 23.12 9.61 -6.60
C GLN A 38 22.16 8.99 -7.63
N GLU A 39 21.72 7.76 -7.39
CA GLU A 39 20.71 7.08 -8.22
C GLU A 39 19.33 7.72 -8.06
N SER A 40 18.94 8.07 -6.83
CA SER A 40 17.70 8.80 -6.57
C SER A 40 17.70 10.16 -7.27
N TYR A 41 18.82 10.90 -7.26
CA TYR A 41 18.91 12.18 -7.99
C TYR A 41 18.60 12.07 -9.48
N LYS A 42 19.05 11.00 -10.15
CA LYS A 42 18.68 10.75 -11.56
C LYS A 42 17.16 10.60 -11.73
N LYS A 43 16.51 9.86 -10.83
CA LYS A 43 15.05 9.70 -10.84
C LYS A 43 14.33 11.02 -10.51
N ILE A 44 14.91 11.85 -9.65
CA ILE A 44 14.37 13.19 -9.35
C ILE A 44 14.33 14.03 -10.62
N ASP A 45 15.41 14.05 -11.40
CA ASP A 45 15.46 14.80 -12.66
C ASP A 45 14.40 14.29 -13.66
N GLU A 46 14.24 12.97 -13.79
CA GLU A 46 13.18 12.35 -14.61
C GLU A 46 11.76 12.71 -14.15
N ILE A 47 11.51 12.72 -12.83
CA ILE A 47 10.22 13.10 -12.25
C ILE A 47 9.94 14.58 -12.52
N MET A 48 10.93 15.44 -12.28
CA MET A 48 10.77 16.89 -12.43
C MET A 48 10.60 17.30 -13.90
N ALA A 49 11.19 16.55 -14.84
CA ALA A 49 11.01 16.78 -16.28
C ALA A 49 9.56 16.60 -16.76
N LYS A 50 8.72 15.85 -16.02
CA LYS A 50 7.29 15.67 -16.34
C LYS A 50 6.46 16.92 -16.09
N PHE A 51 6.96 17.84 -15.28
CA PHE A 51 6.24 19.03 -14.86
C PHE A 51 6.89 20.30 -15.43
N PRO A 52 6.10 21.32 -15.81
CA PRO A 52 6.66 22.57 -16.28
C PRO A 52 7.40 23.29 -15.14
N ALA A 53 8.43 24.06 -15.48
CA ALA A 53 9.28 24.77 -14.51
C ALA A 53 8.50 25.72 -13.58
N SER A 54 7.35 26.24 -14.00
CA SER A 54 6.48 27.08 -13.15
C SER A 54 5.62 26.30 -12.16
N ARG A 55 5.54 24.96 -12.27
CA ARG A 55 4.71 24.09 -11.41
C ARG A 55 5.51 22.97 -10.77
N ARG A 56 6.70 23.30 -10.25
CA ARG A 56 7.59 22.36 -9.55
C ARG A 56 6.97 21.73 -8.30
N ARG A 57 5.99 22.41 -7.67
CA ARG A 57 5.19 21.87 -6.55
C ARG A 57 4.52 20.53 -6.88
N SER A 58 4.18 20.26 -8.16
CA SER A 58 3.58 18.98 -8.56
C SER A 58 4.50 17.76 -8.34
N GLY A 59 5.82 17.99 -8.21
CA GLY A 59 6.79 16.95 -7.91
C GLY A 59 6.78 16.46 -6.45
N VAL A 60 6.10 17.15 -5.52
CA VAL A 60 6.19 16.84 -4.08
C VAL A 60 5.78 15.39 -3.78
N ILE A 61 4.65 14.91 -4.32
CA ILE A 61 4.14 13.54 -4.10
C ILE A 61 5.16 12.49 -4.58
N PRO A 62 5.58 12.45 -5.86
CA PRO A 62 6.52 11.42 -6.32
C PRO A 62 7.89 11.50 -5.62
N LEU A 63 8.35 12.69 -5.22
CA LEU A 63 9.60 12.83 -4.47
C LEU A 63 9.49 12.32 -3.03
N LEU A 64 8.35 12.52 -2.37
CA LEU A 64 8.07 11.95 -1.05
C LEU A 64 8.04 10.43 -1.10
N HIS A 65 7.40 9.86 -2.13
CA HIS A 65 7.40 8.42 -2.33
C HIS A 65 8.83 7.88 -2.54
N LEU A 66 9.65 8.56 -3.34
CA LEU A 66 11.05 8.19 -3.53
C LEU A 66 11.86 8.26 -2.23
N ALA A 67 11.66 9.31 -1.42
CA ALA A 67 12.30 9.45 -0.12
C ALA A 67 11.89 8.35 0.86
N GLN A 68 10.59 7.99 0.87
CA GLN A 68 10.07 6.90 1.70
C GLN A 68 10.73 5.57 1.34
N VAL A 69 10.80 5.25 0.05
CA VAL A 69 11.45 4.02 -0.43
C VAL A 69 12.93 4.01 -0.04
N GLN A 70 13.65 5.10 -0.30
CA GLN A 70 15.08 5.20 0.01
C GLN A 70 15.35 5.02 1.51
N ASN A 71 14.48 5.56 2.37
CA ASN A 71 14.68 5.56 3.81
C ASN A 71 14.05 4.35 4.53
N GLY A 72 13.80 3.26 3.80
CA GLY A 72 13.33 2.01 4.39
C GLY A 72 11.89 2.06 4.88
N GLY A 73 11.02 2.78 4.16
CA GLY A 73 9.58 2.73 4.36
C GLY A 73 8.96 3.87 5.15
N TRP A 74 9.74 4.86 5.59
CA TRP A 74 9.23 6.04 6.30
C TRP A 74 9.98 7.32 5.96
N ILE A 75 9.36 8.47 6.16
CA ILE A 75 9.89 9.79 5.76
C ILE A 75 10.37 10.57 7.00
N PRO A 76 11.68 10.86 7.12
CA PRO A 76 12.20 11.70 8.18
C PRO A 76 11.94 13.18 7.87
N VAL A 77 11.89 14.02 8.90
CA VAL A 77 11.61 15.46 8.72
C VAL A 77 12.67 16.15 7.86
N THR A 78 13.91 15.67 7.91
CA THR A 78 15.04 16.19 7.11
C THR A 78 14.85 15.92 5.61
N ALA A 79 14.26 14.78 5.25
CA ALA A 79 13.86 14.50 3.86
C ALA A 79 12.79 15.47 3.36
N MET A 80 11.82 15.82 4.21
CA MET A 80 10.77 16.77 3.85
C MET A 80 11.35 18.17 3.57
N PHE A 81 12.29 18.63 4.41
CA PHE A 81 13.02 19.87 4.16
C PHE A 81 13.86 19.82 2.88
N LYS A 82 14.47 18.68 2.56
CA LYS A 82 15.24 18.50 1.32
C LYS A 82 14.32 18.60 0.09
N ILE A 83 13.17 17.93 0.12
CA ILE A 83 12.18 17.96 -0.96
C ILE A 83 11.63 19.38 -1.16
N ALA A 84 11.34 20.09 -0.07
CA ALA A 84 10.92 21.49 -0.12
C ALA A 84 11.92 22.38 -0.87
N LYS A 85 13.23 22.19 -0.61
CA LYS A 85 14.31 22.89 -1.33
C LYS A 85 14.35 22.54 -2.83
N ILE A 86 14.17 21.27 -3.19
CA ILE A 86 14.21 20.80 -4.60
C ILE A 86 13.01 21.34 -5.39
N CYS A 87 11.83 21.33 -4.77
CA CYS A 87 10.58 21.84 -5.37
C CYS A 87 10.43 23.36 -5.29
N GLU A 88 11.33 24.06 -4.57
CA GLU A 88 11.28 25.50 -4.33
C GLU A 88 9.95 25.95 -3.68
N VAL A 89 9.47 25.15 -2.73
CA VAL A 89 8.22 25.41 -1.98
C VAL A 89 8.50 25.58 -0.49
N PRO A 90 7.64 26.29 0.26
CA PRO A 90 7.70 26.30 1.70
C PRO A 90 7.67 24.87 2.28
N PRO A 91 8.47 24.55 3.32
CA PRO A 91 8.44 23.23 3.95
C PRO A 91 7.05 22.84 4.47
N MET A 92 6.23 23.82 4.83
CA MET A 92 4.86 23.59 5.29
C MET A 92 3.99 22.87 4.25
N ASP A 93 4.13 23.19 2.96
CA ASP A 93 3.39 22.51 1.88
C ASP A 93 3.69 21.00 1.86
N VAL A 94 4.96 20.65 2.14
CA VAL A 94 5.41 19.26 2.18
C VAL A 94 4.87 18.57 3.44
N PHE A 95 4.88 19.26 4.59
CA PHE A 95 4.31 18.74 5.82
C PHE A 95 2.80 18.47 5.70
N GLU A 96 2.06 19.41 5.11
CA GLU A 96 0.63 19.23 4.81
C GLU A 96 0.41 18.00 3.93
N THR A 97 1.17 17.88 2.84
CA THR A 97 1.09 16.73 1.93
C THR A 97 1.36 15.40 2.64
N VAL A 98 2.43 15.32 3.44
CA VAL A 98 2.83 14.08 4.14
C VAL A 98 1.83 13.68 5.22
N THR A 99 1.21 14.64 5.90
CA THR A 99 0.17 14.35 6.90
C THR A 99 -1.18 14.01 6.28
N PHE A 100 -1.45 14.49 5.07
CA PHE A 100 -2.72 14.30 4.37
C PHE A 100 -2.84 12.93 3.71
N TYR A 101 -1.80 12.46 3.01
CA TYR A 101 -1.84 11.18 2.30
C TYR A 101 -1.45 10.01 3.22
N ALA A 102 -2.38 9.06 3.41
CA ALA A 102 -2.21 7.92 4.32
C ALA A 102 -1.04 6.97 3.95
N MET A 103 -0.60 6.97 2.68
CA MET A 103 0.53 6.14 2.23
C MET A 103 1.87 6.55 2.88
N TYR A 104 1.98 7.82 3.31
CA TYR A 104 3.23 8.35 3.82
C TYR A 104 3.46 8.01 5.30
N ASN A 105 4.36 7.08 5.56
CA ASN A 105 4.70 6.69 6.93
C ASN A 105 5.64 7.72 7.54
N ARG A 106 5.23 8.32 8.66
CA ARG A 106 6.03 9.32 9.41
C ARG A 106 6.81 8.73 10.58
N LYS A 107 6.55 7.45 10.88
CA LYS A 107 7.25 6.66 11.90
C LYS A 107 7.96 5.49 11.21
N PRO A 108 9.09 5.01 11.75
CA PRO A 108 9.73 3.81 11.24
C PRO A 108 8.75 2.64 11.20
N VAL A 109 8.70 1.97 10.06
CA VAL A 109 7.97 0.72 9.84
C VAL A 109 8.95 -0.40 9.61
N GLY A 110 8.49 -1.64 9.75
CA GLY A 110 9.27 -2.83 9.41
C GLY A 110 9.53 -2.94 7.91
N LYS A 111 10.40 -3.88 7.53
CA LYS A 111 10.74 -4.13 6.11
C LYS A 111 9.51 -4.39 5.24
N TYR A 112 8.53 -5.11 5.77
CA TYR A 112 7.26 -5.42 5.15
C TYR A 112 6.15 -4.71 5.92
N HIS A 113 5.50 -3.73 5.28
CA HIS A 113 4.31 -3.11 5.83
C HIS A 113 3.06 -3.75 5.21
N ILE A 114 2.37 -4.55 6.03
CA ILE A 114 1.17 -5.30 5.65
C ILE A 114 -0.05 -4.43 5.94
N GLN A 115 -0.79 -4.09 4.91
CA GLN A 115 -1.95 -3.22 4.98
C GLN A 115 -3.21 -4.03 4.69
N PHE A 116 -4.09 -4.14 5.68
CA PHE A 116 -5.36 -4.84 5.57
C PHE A 116 -6.44 -3.89 5.06
N CYS A 117 -7.19 -4.30 4.02
CA CYS A 117 -8.37 -3.56 3.58
C CYS A 117 -9.55 -3.84 4.52
N VAL A 118 -10.04 -2.82 5.21
CA VAL A 118 -11.11 -2.96 6.22
C VAL A 118 -12.48 -2.45 5.76
N THR A 119 -12.58 -2.03 4.51
CA THR A 119 -13.86 -1.51 3.99
C THR A 119 -14.92 -2.59 3.90
N THR A 120 -16.18 -2.17 3.83
CA THR A 120 -17.35 -3.06 3.86
C THR A 120 -17.22 -4.32 2.99
N PRO A 121 -16.75 -4.26 1.72
CA PRO A 121 -16.60 -5.47 0.90
C PRO A 121 -15.63 -6.49 1.48
N CYS A 122 -14.50 -6.07 2.06
CA CYS A 122 -13.55 -6.97 2.71
C CYS A 122 -14.01 -7.38 4.10
N GLN A 123 -14.76 -6.52 4.79
CA GLN A 123 -15.31 -6.82 6.09
C GLN A 123 -16.32 -7.96 6.04
N ILE A 124 -17.26 -7.93 5.08
CA ILE A 124 -18.27 -8.99 4.93
C ILE A 124 -17.68 -10.33 4.46
N THR A 125 -16.50 -10.32 3.81
CA THR A 125 -15.77 -11.53 3.41
C THR A 125 -14.78 -12.03 4.48
N GLY A 126 -14.80 -11.45 5.69
CA GLY A 126 -14.08 -11.98 6.84
C GLY A 126 -12.69 -11.37 7.10
N CYS A 127 -12.39 -10.16 6.60
CA CYS A 127 -11.10 -9.51 6.86
C CYS A 127 -10.81 -9.30 8.36
N ASP A 128 -11.83 -9.04 9.18
CA ASP A 128 -11.65 -8.86 10.63
C ASP A 128 -11.05 -10.12 11.29
N ALA A 129 -11.45 -11.32 10.85
CA ALA A 129 -10.89 -12.58 11.34
C ALA A 129 -9.42 -12.76 10.89
N LEU A 130 -9.08 -12.36 9.66
CA LEU A 130 -7.70 -12.40 9.17
C LEU A 130 -6.77 -11.46 9.95
N ILE A 131 -7.27 -10.27 10.33
CA ILE A 131 -6.52 -9.34 11.17
C ILE A 131 -6.25 -9.98 12.53
N GLU A 132 -7.27 -10.51 13.20
CA GLU A 132 -7.12 -11.15 14.51
C GLU A 132 -6.15 -12.35 14.48
N ALA A 133 -6.28 -13.21 13.46
CA ALA A 133 -5.38 -14.34 13.25
C ALA A 133 -3.92 -13.89 13.04
N THR A 134 -3.72 -12.79 12.31
CA THR A 134 -2.38 -12.23 12.06
C THR A 134 -1.78 -11.58 13.29
N GLU A 135 -2.58 -10.81 14.05
CA GLU A 135 -2.15 -10.24 15.34
C GLU A 135 -1.71 -11.34 16.30
N HIS A 136 -2.45 -12.45 16.37
CA HIS A 136 -2.11 -13.59 17.22
C HIS A 136 -0.83 -14.29 16.75
N LYS A 137 -0.66 -14.55 15.45
CA LYS A 137 0.54 -15.20 14.89
C LYS A 137 1.80 -14.35 15.07
N LEU A 138 1.70 -13.03 14.85
CA LEU A 138 2.86 -12.12 14.93
C LEU A 138 3.11 -11.55 16.34
N GLY A 139 2.15 -11.69 17.27
CA GLY A 139 2.25 -11.19 18.63
C GLY A 139 2.28 -9.66 18.72
N ILE A 140 1.65 -8.98 17.75
CA ILE A 140 1.56 -7.52 17.67
C ILE A 140 0.10 -7.09 17.48
N LYS A 141 -0.17 -5.81 17.73
CA LYS A 141 -1.48 -5.19 17.47
C LYS A 141 -1.42 -4.29 16.24
N MET A 142 -2.60 -3.94 15.71
CA MET A 142 -2.74 -2.97 14.63
C MET A 142 -1.89 -1.71 14.87
N GLY A 143 -1.10 -1.30 13.88
CA GLY A 143 -0.12 -0.22 13.94
C GLY A 143 1.21 -0.59 14.60
N GLY A 144 1.35 -1.82 15.11
CA GLY A 144 2.55 -2.33 15.75
C GLY A 144 3.55 -2.93 14.77
N THR A 145 4.82 -2.90 15.16
CA THR A 145 5.93 -3.55 14.45
C THR A 145 6.47 -4.70 15.28
N THR A 146 6.75 -5.81 14.62
CA THR A 146 7.37 -7.00 15.21
C THR A 146 8.78 -6.70 15.75
N LYS A 147 9.21 -7.43 16.79
CA LYS A 147 10.51 -7.18 17.46
C LYS A 147 11.72 -7.43 16.56
N ASP A 148 11.56 -8.27 15.55
CA ASP A 148 12.56 -8.55 14.50
C ASP A 148 12.63 -7.41 13.45
N GLY A 149 11.74 -6.42 13.51
CA GLY A 149 11.68 -5.30 12.57
C GLY A 149 11.23 -5.71 11.17
N LEU A 150 10.68 -6.91 10.99
CA LEU A 150 10.30 -7.42 9.68
C LEU A 150 8.91 -6.97 9.28
N PHE A 151 7.91 -7.19 10.13
CA PHE A 151 6.50 -6.93 9.81
C PHE A 151 5.92 -5.77 10.61
N THR A 152 5.19 -4.91 9.93
CA THR A 152 4.27 -3.93 10.54
C THR A 152 2.87 -4.18 10.01
N ILE A 153 1.86 -4.19 10.88
CA ILE A 153 0.46 -4.32 10.48
C ILE A 153 -0.16 -2.93 10.46
N GLY A 154 -0.78 -2.58 9.34
CA GLY A 154 -1.54 -1.37 9.14
C GLY A 154 -2.95 -1.69 8.62
N GLU A 155 -3.85 -0.75 8.84
CA GLU A 155 -5.18 -0.73 8.28
C GLU A 155 -5.17 0.23 7.09
N MET A 156 -5.88 -0.13 6.03
CA MET A 156 -6.12 0.74 4.88
C MET A 156 -7.58 0.64 4.44
N GLU A 157 -8.03 1.72 3.82
CA GLU A 157 -9.35 1.78 3.20
C GLU A 157 -9.38 1.00 1.88
N CYS A 158 -10.40 1.26 1.06
CA CYS A 158 -10.61 0.54 -0.19
C CYS A 158 -9.38 0.62 -1.11
N MET A 159 -8.79 -0.55 -1.40
CA MET A 159 -7.63 -0.69 -2.28
C MET A 159 -8.00 -1.01 -3.74
N GLY A 160 -9.29 -1.03 -4.07
CA GLY A 160 -9.77 -1.28 -5.44
C GLY A 160 -9.86 -2.75 -5.86
N CYS A 161 -9.47 -3.70 -5.02
CA CYS A 161 -9.54 -5.15 -5.31
C CYS A 161 -10.80 -5.82 -4.73
N CYS A 162 -11.95 -5.15 -4.77
CA CYS A 162 -13.16 -5.60 -4.07
C CYS A 162 -13.72 -6.94 -4.56
N VAL A 163 -13.56 -7.27 -5.85
CA VAL A 163 -13.99 -8.57 -6.41
C VAL A 163 -13.09 -9.72 -5.99
N ASN A 164 -11.94 -9.42 -5.39
CA ASN A 164 -10.93 -10.34 -4.90
C ASN A 164 -10.80 -10.26 -3.35
N ALA A 165 -11.86 -9.81 -2.68
CA ALA A 165 -11.90 -9.74 -1.24
C ALA A 165 -11.94 -11.15 -0.60
N PRO A 166 -11.31 -11.36 0.57
CA PRO A 166 -10.51 -10.41 1.34
C PRO A 166 -9.07 -10.29 0.79
N MET A 167 -8.47 -9.12 0.97
CA MET A 167 -7.15 -8.80 0.41
C MET A 167 -6.28 -8.00 1.39
N ILE A 168 -4.98 -8.07 1.16
CA ILE A 168 -3.98 -7.21 1.79
C ILE A 168 -3.05 -6.65 0.73
N VAL A 169 -2.36 -5.56 1.07
CA VAL A 169 -1.19 -5.12 0.33
C VAL A 169 0.04 -5.24 1.20
N VAL A 170 1.14 -5.74 0.64
CA VAL A 170 2.44 -5.72 1.31
C VAL A 170 3.33 -4.74 0.56
N SER A 171 3.75 -3.71 1.28
CA SER A 171 4.82 -2.80 0.84
C SER A 171 6.16 -3.42 1.23
N ASP A 172 6.99 -3.79 0.24
CA ASP A 172 8.34 -4.32 0.47
C ASP A 172 9.38 -3.20 0.42
N TYR A 173 9.89 -2.84 1.59
CA TYR A 173 10.97 -1.87 1.79
C TYR A 173 12.32 -2.53 2.05
N SER A 174 12.46 -3.85 1.84
CA SER A 174 13.68 -4.60 2.16
C SER A 174 14.88 -4.22 1.29
N ASN A 175 14.66 -3.83 0.02
CA ASN A 175 15.73 -3.57 -0.96
C ASN A 175 15.52 -2.27 -1.76
N PRO A 176 15.75 -1.07 -1.18
CA PRO A 176 15.77 0.17 -1.96
C PRO A 176 16.90 0.14 -3.00
N PRO A 177 16.67 0.47 -4.29
CA PRO A 177 15.51 1.17 -4.85
C PRO A 177 14.38 0.28 -5.39
N ASN A 178 14.49 -1.05 -5.28
CA ASN A 178 13.53 -2.03 -5.77
C ASN A 178 12.37 -2.22 -4.78
N PHE A 179 11.54 -1.18 -4.68
CA PHE A 179 10.29 -1.24 -3.92
C PHE A 179 9.20 -1.98 -4.70
N SER A 180 8.48 -2.87 -4.02
CA SER A 180 7.25 -3.48 -4.53
C SER A 180 6.05 -3.12 -3.63
N TYR A 181 4.90 -2.98 -4.28
CA TYR A 181 3.61 -2.73 -3.64
C TYR A 181 2.64 -3.80 -4.11
N ASP A 182 2.74 -4.97 -3.45
CA ASP A 182 2.19 -6.21 -3.96
C ASP A 182 0.82 -6.50 -3.36
N PHE A 183 -0.15 -6.74 -4.24
CA PHE A 183 -1.51 -7.09 -3.87
C PHE A 183 -1.59 -8.60 -3.67
N PHE A 184 -2.07 -9.02 -2.49
CA PHE A 184 -2.40 -10.41 -2.21
C PHE A 184 -3.90 -10.52 -1.97
N GLU A 185 -4.52 -11.34 -2.80
CA GLU A 185 -5.95 -11.33 -3.06
C GLU A 185 -6.58 -12.69 -2.79
N ASP A 186 -7.90 -12.73 -2.56
CA ASP A 186 -8.66 -13.94 -2.24
C ASP A 186 -8.05 -14.75 -1.08
N LEU A 187 -7.75 -14.05 0.01
CA LEU A 187 -7.00 -14.60 1.14
C LEU A 187 -7.87 -15.47 2.06
N ASN A 188 -7.22 -16.48 2.63
CA ASN A 188 -7.69 -17.21 3.80
C ASN A 188 -6.54 -17.27 4.83
N GLU A 189 -6.80 -17.78 6.03
CA GLU A 189 -5.79 -17.82 7.09
C GLU A 189 -4.54 -18.61 6.68
N GLU A 190 -4.72 -19.75 6.03
CA GLU A 190 -3.62 -20.63 5.59
C GLU A 190 -2.73 -19.95 4.54
N SER A 191 -3.34 -19.32 3.53
CA SER A 191 -2.62 -18.64 2.45
C SER A 191 -1.90 -17.40 2.98
N LEU A 192 -2.56 -16.64 3.87
CA LEU A 192 -1.95 -15.52 4.56
C LEU A 192 -0.72 -15.94 5.37
N PHE A 193 -0.84 -16.99 6.18
CA PHE A 193 0.28 -17.48 6.98
C PHE A 193 1.43 -18.00 6.13
N LYS A 194 1.11 -18.70 5.03
CA LYS A 194 2.12 -19.13 4.06
C LYS A 194 2.84 -17.95 3.42
N ILE A 195 2.13 -16.87 3.08
CA ILE A 195 2.75 -15.65 2.56
C ILE A 195 3.68 -15.03 3.60
N LEU A 196 3.23 -14.89 4.84
CA LEU A 196 4.04 -14.32 5.92
C LEU A 196 5.31 -15.14 6.19
N ASP A 197 5.20 -16.46 6.24
CA ASP A 197 6.34 -17.35 6.47
C ASP A 197 7.31 -17.30 5.27
N ASN A 198 6.80 -17.26 4.04
CA ASN A 198 7.64 -17.11 2.85
C ASN A 198 8.35 -15.75 2.79
N LEU A 199 7.67 -14.64 3.13
CA LEU A 199 8.29 -13.31 3.18
C LEU A 199 9.38 -13.26 4.26
N ARG A 200 9.15 -13.88 5.42
CA ARG A 200 10.15 -13.98 6.49
C ARG A 200 11.38 -14.76 6.03
N ASP A 201 11.18 -15.86 5.30
CA ASP A 201 12.25 -16.72 4.79
C ASP A 201 12.90 -16.19 3.50
N GLY A 202 12.41 -15.07 2.94
CA GLY A 202 12.88 -14.52 1.66
C GLY A 202 12.57 -15.41 0.45
N ARG A 203 11.55 -16.28 0.55
CA ARG A 203 11.09 -17.15 -0.54
C ARG A 203 10.16 -16.39 -1.48
N PRO A 204 10.10 -16.79 -2.77
CA PRO A 204 9.18 -16.17 -3.72
C PRO A 204 7.72 -16.37 -3.29
N VAL A 205 6.94 -15.30 -3.42
CA VAL A 205 5.50 -15.28 -3.15
C VAL A 205 4.71 -15.05 -4.44
N LYS A 206 3.52 -15.64 -4.54
CA LYS A 206 2.62 -15.42 -5.68
C LYS A 206 1.86 -14.12 -5.44
N VAL A 207 2.11 -13.10 -6.25
CA VAL A 207 1.34 -11.84 -6.25
C VAL A 207 0.01 -12.04 -7.00
N GLY A 208 -1.06 -11.37 -6.55
CA GLY A 208 -2.42 -11.50 -7.07
C GLY A 208 -3.26 -12.52 -6.30
N SER A 209 -4.23 -13.13 -6.99
CA SER A 209 -5.16 -14.08 -6.39
C SER A 209 -4.45 -15.31 -5.85
N GLN A 210 -4.73 -15.66 -4.59
CA GLN A 210 -4.20 -16.89 -3.97
C GLN A 210 -5.01 -18.14 -4.32
N LEU A 211 -6.14 -17.99 -5.02
CA LEU A 211 -6.90 -19.13 -5.51
C LEU A 211 -6.17 -19.84 -6.66
N PRO A 212 -6.30 -21.18 -6.77
CA PRO A 212 -5.68 -21.94 -7.85
C PRO A 212 -6.42 -21.79 -9.19
N ASN A 213 -7.73 -21.55 -9.14
CA ASN A 213 -8.64 -21.51 -10.29
C ASN A 213 -9.04 -20.08 -10.68
N ARG A 214 -8.24 -19.09 -10.27
CA ARG A 214 -8.41 -17.67 -10.59
C ARG A 214 -7.04 -17.03 -10.80
N VAL A 215 -6.89 -16.27 -11.87
CA VAL A 215 -5.68 -15.59 -12.29
C VAL A 215 -5.70 -14.15 -11.81
N TRP A 216 -6.80 -13.43 -12.09
CA TRP A 216 -6.99 -12.04 -11.72
C TRP A 216 -8.36 -11.87 -11.08
N CYS A 217 -9.29 -11.22 -11.78
CA CYS A 217 -10.61 -10.87 -11.28
C CYS A 217 -11.75 -11.70 -11.89
N GLU A 218 -11.45 -12.73 -12.69
CA GLU A 218 -12.49 -13.55 -13.31
C GLU A 218 -13.34 -14.31 -12.28
N PRO A 219 -14.56 -14.75 -12.64
CA PRO A 219 -15.39 -15.55 -11.74
C PRO A 219 -14.66 -16.84 -11.29
N ALA A 220 -14.61 -17.08 -9.98
CA ALA A 220 -14.01 -18.28 -9.41
C ALA A 220 -14.81 -19.54 -9.82
N GLY A 221 -14.11 -20.64 -10.12
CA GLY A 221 -14.73 -21.94 -10.42
C GLY A 221 -14.89 -22.27 -11.90
N SER A 222 -14.50 -21.40 -12.83
CA SER A 222 -14.48 -21.72 -14.26
C SER A 222 -13.07 -22.11 -14.69
N ASP A 223 -12.75 -23.40 -14.67
CA ASP A 223 -11.61 -23.88 -15.45
C ASP A 223 -11.98 -23.75 -16.94
N LYS A 224 -11.65 -22.60 -17.53
CA LYS A 224 -11.84 -22.21 -18.95
C LYS A 224 -13.27 -22.15 -19.51
N ASP A 225 -14.31 -21.77 -18.75
CA ASP A 225 -15.57 -21.28 -19.36
C ASP A 225 -16.22 -20.10 -18.61
N LYS A 226 -15.38 -19.06 -18.48
CA LYS A 226 -15.59 -17.64 -18.16
C LYS A 226 -17.03 -17.13 -18.35
N THR A 227 -17.45 -16.16 -17.53
CA THR A 227 -18.65 -15.35 -17.82
C THR A 227 -18.36 -13.84 -17.96
N SER A 228 -17.24 -13.38 -18.55
CA SER A 228 -17.03 -13.48 -20.01
C SER A 228 -15.62 -12.98 -20.47
N LEU A 229 -15.42 -12.65 -21.77
CA LEU A 229 -14.17 -12.68 -22.56
C LEU A 229 -13.73 -14.08 -23.01
N ARG A 230 -14.61 -14.81 -23.71
CA ARG A 230 -14.33 -16.17 -24.24
C ARG A 230 -13.36 -16.20 -25.42
N LEU A 231 -13.24 -15.09 -26.14
CA LEU A 231 -12.35 -15.00 -27.30
C LEU A 231 -10.90 -14.96 -26.83
N GLU A 232 -10.04 -15.76 -27.46
CA GLU A 232 -8.59 -15.71 -27.23
C GLU A 232 -8.00 -14.38 -27.69
N THR A 233 -8.49 -13.86 -28.83
CA THR A 233 -8.13 -12.55 -29.37
C THR A 233 -9.41 -11.73 -29.59
N PRO A 234 -9.55 -10.55 -28.97
CA PRO A 234 -10.72 -9.71 -29.19
C PRO A 234 -10.69 -9.17 -30.62
N PRO A 235 -11.75 -9.37 -31.43
CA PRO A 235 -11.84 -8.72 -32.73
C PRO A 235 -11.89 -7.21 -32.53
N GLY A 236 -11.35 -6.47 -33.50
CA GLY A 236 -11.51 -5.02 -33.52
C GLY A 236 -12.99 -4.64 -33.46
N PRO A 237 -13.35 -3.53 -32.77
CA PRO A 237 -14.72 -3.08 -32.76
C PRO A 237 -15.18 -2.82 -34.20
N TYR A 238 -16.47 -3.03 -34.47
CA TYR A 238 -17.03 -2.59 -35.74
C TYR A 238 -16.91 -1.05 -35.83
N CYS A 239 -15.94 -0.58 -36.61
CA CYS A 239 -15.80 0.83 -36.93
C CYS A 239 -16.66 1.11 -38.16
N ARG A 240 -17.76 1.86 -37.98
CA ARG A 240 -18.52 2.40 -39.12
C ARG A 240 -17.59 3.29 -39.95
N ASP A 241 -17.45 3.01 -41.23
CA ASP A 241 -16.78 3.91 -42.16
C ASP A 241 -17.64 5.17 -42.31
N ILE A 242 -17.25 6.24 -41.61
CA ILE A 242 -17.95 7.52 -41.61
C ILE A 242 -17.87 8.18 -42.99
N ASP A 243 -16.81 7.91 -43.76
CA ASP A 243 -16.62 8.50 -45.09
C ASP A 243 -17.45 7.77 -46.15
N ALA A 244 -17.67 6.46 -46.00
CA ALA A 244 -18.62 5.71 -46.83
C ALA A 244 -20.10 6.14 -46.61
N ALA A 245 -20.43 6.75 -45.47
CA ALA A 245 -21.79 7.17 -45.11
C ALA A 245 -22.14 8.61 -45.56
N LYS A 246 -21.20 9.36 -46.15
CA LYS A 246 -21.40 10.75 -46.62
C LYS A 246 -21.85 10.86 -48.10
N LYS A 247 -22.19 9.75 -48.77
CA LYS A 247 -22.79 9.75 -50.12
C LYS A 247 -24.32 9.80 -50.03
#